data_AF-A0A2A4SHC9-F1
#
_entry.id   AF-A0A2A4SHC9-F1
#
_cell.length_a   1.000
_cell.length_b   1.000
_cell.length_c   1.000
_cell.angle_alpha   90.00
_cell.angle_beta   90.00
_cell.angle_gamma   90.00
#
_symmetry.space_group_name_H-M   'P 1'
#
loop_
_entity.id
_entity.type
_entity.pdbx_description
1 polymer ?
#
loop_
_entity_poly.entity_id
_entity_poly.type
_entity_poly.pdbx_seq_one_letter_code
_entity_poly.pdbx_strand_id
1 'polypeptide(L)'
;MNNMLSLDEVATLIQHNKSSISRYIQKGVLPKPVYEGNKLFIDKDKLEKKLKVSLDEPLLLIDEVYVLTGISMSTIRNLCLKDKFPHLRLSNKRGSKLLFVRNETEEYMKFKLTWYTGFHDRIEKLEFFQDLFKKVFLNEQSRFSRQDEVLYLVLFENNTFDEISEKFDLTSERVRQIFQKGLRYVIYKMRRFDERMLQYKEYCEKVRLQGQIINKLEQKLLQYQSKEETDKSKQGLGDDKIKVLSKSLLELDVSVRLSNCIRAVILRYYGIRSLGNISLGHIASFPRHEYLGMRNFGSKSMNELDELLEKYDIAYSDVMPIQPRK
;
A
#
# COMPACT_ATOMS: atom_id res chain seq x y z
N MET A 1 27.62 -39.61 -1.34
CA MET A 1 29.00 -39.87 -1.82
C MET A 1 29.21 -39.49 -3.29
N ASN A 2 28.36 -38.66 -3.93
CA ASN A 2 28.60 -38.17 -5.31
C ASN A 2 28.49 -36.64 -5.39
N ASN A 3 29.41 -35.92 -4.75
CA ASN A 3 29.51 -34.45 -4.90
C ASN A 3 30.79 -34.02 -5.64
N MET A 4 31.37 -34.94 -6.41
CA MET A 4 32.56 -34.72 -7.23
C MET A 4 32.14 -34.62 -8.69
N LEU A 5 32.46 -33.49 -9.32
CA LEU A 5 32.16 -33.21 -10.72
C LEU A 5 33.43 -33.39 -11.54
N SER A 6 33.36 -34.16 -12.62
CA SER A 6 34.40 -34.18 -13.63
C SER A 6 34.56 -32.79 -14.27
N LEU A 7 35.75 -32.51 -14.84
CA LEU A 7 35.97 -31.24 -15.56
C LEU A 7 34.98 -31.03 -16.72
N ASP A 8 34.42 -32.10 -17.27
CA ASP A 8 33.47 -32.07 -18.39
C ASP A 8 32.08 -31.64 -17.91
N GLU A 9 31.66 -32.13 -16.75
CA GLU A 9 30.43 -31.71 -16.08
C GLU A 9 30.54 -30.24 -15.65
N VAL A 10 31.68 -29.82 -15.09
CA VAL A 10 31.93 -28.42 -14.72
C VAL A 10 31.91 -27.52 -15.96
N ALA A 11 32.54 -27.95 -17.05
CA ALA A 11 32.53 -27.24 -18.33
C ALA A 11 31.10 -27.03 -18.85
N THR A 12 30.26 -28.07 -18.74
CA THR A 12 28.85 -28.03 -19.14
C THR A 12 28.04 -27.10 -18.23
N LEU A 13 28.16 -27.26 -16.91
CA LEU A 13 27.41 -26.47 -15.94
C LEU A 13 27.73 -24.97 -16.02
N ILE A 14 28.98 -24.61 -16.30
CA ILE A 14 29.43 -23.21 -16.36
C ILE A 14 29.47 -22.68 -17.81
N GLN A 15 29.05 -23.49 -18.78
CA GLN A 15 29.02 -23.15 -20.21
C GLN A 15 30.38 -22.62 -20.73
N HIS A 16 31.47 -23.30 -20.40
CA HIS A 16 32.83 -22.97 -20.83
C HIS A 16 33.57 -24.21 -21.33
N ASN A 17 34.49 -24.03 -22.27
CA ASN A 17 35.34 -25.15 -22.71
C ASN A 17 36.36 -25.54 -21.62
N LYS A 18 36.82 -26.80 -21.66
CA LYS A 18 37.76 -27.37 -20.68
C LYS A 18 39.03 -26.51 -20.51
N SER A 19 39.57 -26.00 -21.61
CA SER A 19 40.77 -25.14 -21.59
C SER A 19 40.56 -23.85 -20.78
N SER A 20 39.36 -23.26 -20.86
CA SER A 20 38.99 -22.09 -20.05
C SER A 20 38.83 -22.45 -18.59
N ILE A 21 38.21 -23.60 -18.29
CA ILE A 21 38.10 -24.12 -16.91
C ILE A 21 39.49 -24.29 -16.30
N SER A 22 40.42 -24.96 -16.99
CA SER A 22 41.81 -25.12 -16.52
C SER A 22 42.48 -23.78 -16.25
N ARG A 23 42.28 -22.78 -17.12
CA ARG A 23 42.81 -21.43 -16.93
C ARG A 23 42.20 -20.73 -15.70
N TYR A 24 40.90 -20.90 -15.44
CA TYR A 24 40.25 -20.30 -14.27
C TYR A 24 40.67 -20.98 -12.96
N ILE A 25 40.95 -22.28 -12.98
CA ILE A 25 41.56 -23.02 -11.87
C ILE A 25 42.96 -22.46 -11.59
N GLN A 26 43.81 -22.31 -12.61
CA GLN A 26 45.16 -21.75 -12.45
C GLN A 26 45.15 -20.34 -11.87
N LYS A 27 44.15 -19.52 -12.22
CA LYS A 27 43.98 -18.16 -11.69
C LYS A 27 43.33 -18.11 -10.30
N GLY A 28 42.95 -19.25 -9.72
CA GLY A 28 42.28 -19.31 -8.41
C GLY A 28 40.84 -18.79 -8.42
N VAL A 29 40.24 -18.61 -9.61
CA VAL A 29 38.83 -18.25 -9.77
C VAL A 29 37.96 -19.45 -9.40
N LEU A 30 38.33 -20.63 -9.90
CA LEU A 30 37.70 -21.91 -9.55
C LEU A 30 38.55 -22.68 -8.52
N PRO A 31 37.94 -23.54 -7.69
CA PRO A 31 38.67 -24.38 -6.74
C PRO A 31 39.68 -25.30 -7.44
N LYS A 32 40.74 -25.68 -6.72
CA LYS A 32 41.71 -26.66 -7.20
C LYS A 32 41.04 -28.04 -7.30
N PRO A 33 41.28 -28.80 -8.38
CA PRO A 33 40.72 -30.13 -8.53
C PRO A 33 41.46 -31.13 -7.63
N VAL A 34 40.79 -32.24 -7.35
CA VAL A 34 41.32 -33.41 -6.62
C VAL A 34 41.52 -34.54 -7.63
N TYR A 35 42.60 -35.29 -7.46
CA TYR A 35 42.86 -36.49 -8.23
C TYR A 35 42.21 -37.71 -7.57
N GLU A 36 41.44 -38.46 -8.35
CA GLU A 36 40.89 -39.75 -7.93
C GLU A 36 41.12 -40.75 -9.07
N GLY A 37 42.10 -41.64 -8.88
CA GLY A 37 42.66 -42.46 -9.96
C GLY A 37 43.31 -41.61 -11.06
N ASN A 38 42.95 -41.86 -12.32
CA ASN A 38 43.48 -41.16 -13.50
C ASN A 38 42.59 -39.99 -13.96
N LYS A 39 41.63 -39.54 -13.15
CA LYS A 39 40.69 -38.47 -13.51
C LYS A 39 40.74 -37.32 -12.51
N LEU A 40 40.46 -36.12 -13.02
CA LEU A 40 40.40 -34.87 -12.27
C LEU A 40 38.95 -34.53 -11.93
N PHE A 41 38.69 -34.27 -10.65
CA PHE A 41 37.37 -33.92 -10.16
C PHE A 41 37.41 -32.61 -9.37
N ILE A 42 36.27 -31.91 -9.34
CA ILE A 42 36.04 -30.72 -8.53
C ILE A 42 34.88 -31.01 -7.59
N ASP A 43 35.11 -30.73 -6.31
CA ASP A 43 34.12 -30.76 -5.25
C ASP A 43 33.02 -29.69 -5.52
N LYS A 44 31.78 -30.14 -5.75
CA LYS A 44 30.62 -29.30 -6.11
C LYS A 44 30.36 -28.25 -5.04
N ASP A 45 30.40 -28.61 -3.75
CA ASP A 45 30.14 -27.66 -2.66
C ASP A 45 31.18 -26.54 -2.62
N LYS A 46 32.45 -26.87 -2.84
CA LYS A 46 33.51 -25.85 -2.93
C LYS A 46 33.33 -24.96 -4.14
N LEU A 47 32.87 -25.51 -5.26
CA LEU A 47 32.62 -24.77 -6.49
C LEU A 47 31.44 -23.80 -6.30
N GLU A 48 30.32 -24.27 -5.80
CA GLU A 48 29.13 -23.47 -5.48
C GLU A 48 29.44 -22.37 -4.48
N LYS A 49 30.15 -22.70 -3.40
CA LYS A 49 30.59 -21.72 -2.39
C LYS A 49 31.48 -20.64 -2.99
N LYS A 50 32.34 -20.99 -3.95
CA LYS A 50 33.24 -20.05 -4.63
C LYS A 50 32.48 -19.13 -5.59
N LEU A 51 31.50 -19.67 -6.31
CA LEU A 51 30.67 -18.92 -7.27
C LEU A 51 29.49 -18.19 -6.60
N LYS A 52 29.17 -18.55 -5.35
CA LYS A 52 28.02 -18.08 -4.58
C LYS A 52 26.67 -18.39 -5.25
N VAL A 53 26.56 -19.53 -5.93
CA VAL A 53 25.33 -20.00 -6.58
C VAL A 53 25.18 -21.52 -6.46
N SER A 54 23.94 -22.00 -6.53
CA SER A 54 23.67 -23.44 -6.71
C SER A 54 23.90 -23.85 -8.16
N LEU A 55 24.52 -25.02 -8.37
CA LEU A 55 24.81 -25.64 -9.66
C LEU A 55 24.04 -26.96 -9.80
N ASP A 56 22.73 -26.90 -9.54
CA ASP A 56 21.82 -28.03 -9.79
C ASP A 56 21.49 -28.19 -11.27
N GLU A 57 21.63 -27.11 -12.04
CA GLU A 57 21.43 -27.07 -13.48
C GLU A 57 22.50 -26.21 -14.17
N PRO A 58 22.69 -26.36 -15.50
CA PRO A 58 23.60 -25.50 -16.24
C PRO A 58 23.21 -24.02 -16.15
N LEU A 59 24.20 -23.17 -15.94
CA LEU A 59 24.03 -21.73 -16.01
C LEU A 59 23.63 -21.32 -17.43
N LEU A 60 22.76 -20.33 -17.52
CA LEU A 60 22.25 -19.81 -18.77
C LEU A 60 23.23 -18.81 -19.39
N LEU A 61 23.22 -18.78 -20.71
CA LEU A 61 23.82 -17.74 -21.53
C LEU A 61 22.82 -16.60 -21.78
N ILE A 62 23.34 -15.47 -22.25
CA ILE A 62 22.51 -14.26 -22.46
C ILE A 62 21.41 -14.45 -23.52
N ASP A 63 21.67 -15.28 -24.53
CA ASP A 63 20.72 -15.68 -25.56
C ASP A 63 19.63 -16.59 -24.99
N GLU A 64 19.98 -17.51 -24.10
CA GLU A 64 19.00 -18.34 -23.38
C GLU A 64 18.14 -17.49 -22.44
N VAL A 65 18.73 -16.50 -21.74
CA VAL A 65 17.96 -15.53 -20.95
C VAL A 65 17.05 -14.69 -21.83
N TYR A 66 17.49 -14.29 -23.03
CA TYR A 66 16.63 -13.59 -23.98
C TYR A 66 15.42 -14.45 -24.36
N VAL A 67 15.62 -15.73 -24.68
CA VAL A 67 14.53 -16.65 -25.01
C VAL A 67 13.59 -16.84 -23.81
N LEU A 68 14.14 -16.98 -22.61
CA LEU A 68 13.36 -17.18 -21.37
C LEU A 68 12.54 -15.95 -20.98
N THR A 69 13.07 -14.74 -21.18
CA THR A 69 12.50 -13.50 -20.62
C THR A 69 11.86 -12.58 -21.66
N GLY A 70 12.17 -12.74 -22.94
CA GLY A 70 11.83 -11.80 -24.01
C GLY A 70 12.58 -10.45 -23.93
N ILE A 71 13.50 -10.27 -22.98
CA ILE A 71 14.24 -9.01 -22.81
C ILE A 71 15.44 -8.99 -23.77
N SER A 72 15.48 -8.01 -24.68
CA SER A 72 16.60 -7.84 -25.61
C SER A 72 17.98 -7.94 -24.93
N MET A 73 18.92 -8.63 -25.59
CA MET A 73 20.27 -8.84 -25.07
C MET A 73 20.99 -7.53 -24.69
N SER A 74 20.78 -6.45 -25.44
CA SER A 74 21.34 -5.11 -25.13
C SER A 74 20.84 -4.58 -23.78
N THR A 75 19.56 -4.79 -23.48
CA THR A 75 18.95 -4.40 -22.21
C THR A 75 19.48 -5.25 -21.07
N ILE A 76 19.58 -6.58 -21.25
CA ILE A 76 20.17 -7.47 -20.24
C ILE A 76 21.60 -7.02 -19.90
N ARG A 77 22.44 -6.76 -20.91
CA ARG A 77 23.82 -6.25 -20.69
C ARG A 77 23.83 -4.95 -19.90
N ASN A 78 22.96 -4.00 -20.26
CA ASN A 78 22.87 -2.72 -19.56
C ASN A 78 22.41 -2.86 -18.10
N LEU A 79 21.53 -3.82 -17.81
CA LEU A 79 21.11 -4.11 -16.43
C LEU A 79 22.24 -4.78 -15.64
N CYS A 80 22.95 -5.73 -16.24
CA CYS A 80 24.12 -6.37 -15.63
C CYS A 80 25.24 -5.36 -15.35
N LEU A 81 25.47 -4.39 -16.25
CA LEU A 81 26.45 -3.32 -16.04
C LEU A 81 26.14 -2.40 -14.86
N LYS A 82 24.87 -2.35 -14.43
CA LYS A 82 24.39 -1.54 -13.30
C LYS A 82 24.14 -2.40 -12.05
N ASP A 83 24.53 -3.67 -12.06
CA ASP A 83 24.22 -4.67 -11.02
C ASP A 83 22.72 -4.75 -10.69
N LYS A 84 21.87 -4.53 -11.71
CA LYS A 84 20.40 -4.57 -11.58
C LYS A 84 19.77 -5.87 -12.08
N PHE A 85 20.58 -6.82 -12.54
CA PHE A 85 20.15 -8.14 -12.97
C PHE A 85 21.12 -9.17 -12.37
N PRO A 86 20.63 -10.20 -11.66
CA PRO A 86 21.46 -11.20 -11.03
C PRO A 86 22.28 -11.92 -12.11
N HIS A 87 23.60 -11.89 -11.99
CA HIS A 87 24.50 -12.46 -12.98
C HIS A 87 25.85 -12.82 -12.37
N LEU A 88 26.57 -13.70 -13.06
CA LEU A 88 27.91 -14.15 -12.69
C LEU A 88 28.90 -13.80 -13.78
N ARG A 89 30.14 -13.54 -13.35
CA ARG A 89 31.30 -13.38 -14.22
C ARG A 89 32.48 -14.13 -13.62
N LEU A 90 33.10 -15.01 -14.41
CA LEU A 90 34.36 -15.65 -14.03
C LEU A 90 35.59 -14.74 -14.24
N SER A 91 35.40 -13.60 -14.89
CA SER A 91 36.44 -12.61 -15.11
C SER A 91 35.88 -11.19 -15.07
N ASN A 92 36.61 -10.30 -14.40
CA ASN A 92 36.26 -8.87 -14.34
C ASN A 92 36.63 -8.10 -15.62
N LYS A 93 37.22 -8.77 -16.63
CA LYS A 93 37.57 -8.11 -17.89
C LYS A 93 36.32 -7.70 -18.66
N ARG A 94 36.38 -6.55 -19.32
CA ARG A 94 35.33 -6.08 -20.22
C ARG A 94 35.13 -7.10 -21.34
N GLY A 95 33.88 -7.48 -21.60
CA GLY A 95 33.55 -8.53 -22.57
C GLY A 95 33.62 -9.95 -22.04
N SER A 96 33.82 -10.14 -20.72
CA SER A 96 33.67 -11.46 -20.12
C SER A 96 32.25 -12.00 -20.31
N LYS A 97 32.18 -13.33 -20.42
CA LYS A 97 30.92 -14.06 -20.60
C LYS A 97 30.05 -13.86 -19.36
N LEU A 98 28.79 -13.44 -19.59
CA LEU A 98 27.77 -13.32 -18.56
C LEU A 98 27.08 -14.67 -18.42
N LEU A 99 26.93 -15.13 -17.19
CA LEU A 99 26.26 -16.38 -16.84
C LEU A 99 25.13 -16.09 -15.86
N PHE A 100 24.05 -16.85 -15.93
CA PHE A 100 22.85 -16.59 -15.14
C PHE A 100 22.32 -17.88 -14.52
N VAL A 101 21.83 -17.80 -13.28
CA VAL A 101 21.10 -18.92 -12.65
C VAL A 101 19.65 -18.85 -13.13
N ARG A 102 19.09 -19.95 -13.63
CA ARG A 102 17.73 -19.96 -14.18
C ARG A 102 16.70 -19.59 -13.11
N ASN A 103 16.72 -20.23 -11.94
CA ASN A 103 15.79 -19.91 -10.85
C ASN A 103 15.83 -18.43 -10.44
N GLU A 104 17.01 -17.84 -10.27
CA GLU A 104 17.15 -16.41 -9.97
C GLU A 104 16.66 -15.52 -11.11
N THR A 105 16.85 -15.96 -12.36
CA THR A 105 16.35 -15.26 -13.55
C THR A 105 14.83 -15.27 -13.59
N GLU A 106 14.20 -16.42 -13.35
CA GLU A 106 12.75 -16.56 -13.29
C GLU A 106 12.13 -15.82 -12.11
N GLU A 107 12.76 -15.85 -10.95
CA GLU A 107 12.33 -15.09 -9.78
C GLU A 107 12.47 -13.59 -10.02
N TYR A 108 13.59 -13.14 -10.60
CA TYR A 108 13.75 -11.76 -11.04
C TYR A 108 12.64 -11.38 -12.00
N MET A 109 12.28 -12.26 -12.95
CA MET A 109 11.17 -12.02 -13.86
C MET A 109 9.84 -11.97 -13.11
N LYS A 110 9.56 -12.82 -12.12
CA LYS A 110 8.32 -12.73 -11.32
C LYS A 110 8.23 -11.41 -10.54
N PHE A 111 9.33 -11.01 -9.89
CA PHE A 111 9.40 -9.78 -9.10
C PHE A 111 9.41 -8.51 -9.94
N LYS A 112 10.03 -8.56 -11.13
CA LYS A 112 10.04 -7.43 -12.05
C LYS A 112 8.90 -7.45 -13.04
N LEU A 113 8.22 -8.55 -13.34
CA LEU A 113 7.00 -8.51 -14.15
C LEU A 113 5.92 -7.71 -13.43
N THR A 114 5.89 -7.63 -12.10
CA THR A 114 5.01 -6.69 -11.38
C THR A 114 5.45 -5.22 -11.45
N TRP A 115 6.67 -4.90 -11.91
CA TRP A 115 7.21 -3.53 -12.09
C TRP A 115 7.51 -3.15 -13.55
N TYR A 116 7.56 -4.15 -14.43
CA TYR A 116 8.00 -4.17 -15.82
C TYR A 116 7.12 -5.19 -16.57
N THR A 117 5.82 -5.24 -16.30
CA THR A 117 4.82 -5.73 -17.26
C THR A 117 4.85 -4.82 -18.48
N GLY A 118 5.98 -4.63 -19.15
CA GLY A 118 6.02 -3.91 -20.42
C GLY A 118 5.32 -4.69 -21.53
N PHE A 119 4.64 -5.82 -21.30
CA PHE A 119 3.82 -6.48 -22.32
C PHE A 119 2.34 -6.36 -21.99
N HIS A 120 1.92 -6.68 -20.76
CA HIS A 120 0.58 -6.34 -20.28
C HIS A 120 0.36 -4.85 -20.06
N ASP A 121 1.31 -4.08 -19.49
CA ASP A 121 1.30 -2.61 -19.59
C ASP A 121 1.49 -2.16 -21.04
N ARG A 122 2.13 -2.89 -21.97
CA ARG A 122 2.14 -2.36 -23.36
C ARG A 122 0.78 -2.50 -24.00
N ILE A 123 0.02 -3.55 -23.68
CA ILE A 123 -1.35 -3.79 -24.14
C ILE A 123 -2.35 -2.88 -23.38
N GLU A 124 -2.30 -2.82 -22.05
CA GLU A 124 -3.09 -1.88 -21.23
C GLU A 124 -2.65 -0.43 -21.46
N LYS A 125 -1.36 -0.12 -21.62
CA LYS A 125 -0.92 1.21 -22.09
C LYS A 125 -1.25 1.42 -23.54
N LEU A 126 -1.48 0.40 -24.38
CA LEU A 126 -1.99 0.55 -25.75
C LEU A 126 -3.48 0.91 -25.68
N GLU A 127 -4.30 0.20 -24.91
CA GLU A 127 -5.72 0.53 -24.71
C GLU A 127 -5.89 1.88 -24.00
N PHE A 128 -5.11 2.15 -22.96
CA PHE A 128 -5.00 3.45 -22.31
C PHE A 128 -4.40 4.51 -23.25
N PHE A 129 -3.44 4.16 -24.11
CA PHE A 129 -2.95 5.05 -25.18
C PHE A 129 -4.09 5.38 -26.11
N GLN A 130 -4.89 4.38 -26.47
CA GLN A 130 -5.95 4.51 -27.43
C GLN A 130 -7.03 5.44 -26.87
N ASP A 131 -7.40 5.26 -25.60
CA ASP A 131 -8.37 6.09 -24.90
C ASP A 131 -7.84 7.50 -24.62
N LEU A 132 -6.56 7.64 -24.23
CA LEU A 132 -5.91 8.94 -24.00
C LEU A 132 -5.68 9.69 -25.31
N PHE A 133 -5.26 9.02 -26.38
CA PHE A 133 -5.07 9.61 -27.70
C PHE A 133 -6.42 10.06 -28.26
N LYS A 134 -7.49 9.28 -28.09
CA LYS A 134 -8.86 9.73 -28.37
C LYS A 134 -9.21 11.00 -27.56
N LYS A 135 -8.97 11.01 -26.25
CA LYS A 135 -9.32 12.15 -25.38
C LYS A 135 -8.48 13.41 -25.59
N VAL A 136 -7.21 13.27 -25.95
CA VAL A 136 -6.25 14.38 -26.12
C VAL A 136 -6.25 14.90 -27.55
N PHE A 137 -6.35 14.03 -28.56
CA PHE A 137 -6.21 14.42 -29.97
C PHE A 137 -7.55 14.52 -30.74
N LEU A 138 -8.63 13.84 -30.34
CA LEU A 138 -9.96 14.02 -30.99
C LEU A 138 -10.78 15.16 -30.38
N ASN A 139 -10.53 15.56 -29.13
CA ASN A 139 -11.27 16.66 -28.48
C ASN A 139 -10.74 18.05 -28.84
N GLU A 140 -9.47 18.18 -29.24
CA GLU A 140 -8.98 19.41 -29.84
C GLU A 140 -9.47 19.46 -31.29
N GLN A 141 -10.49 20.28 -31.59
CA GLN A 141 -10.99 20.58 -32.95
C GLN A 141 -9.91 21.14 -33.91
N SER A 142 -8.63 21.18 -33.50
CA SER A 142 -7.51 21.57 -34.33
C SER A 142 -7.10 20.39 -35.21
N ARG A 143 -7.35 20.54 -36.52
CA ARG A 143 -6.74 19.82 -37.65
C ARG A 143 -5.72 18.75 -37.24
N PHE A 144 -6.10 17.48 -37.35
CA PHE A 144 -5.17 16.36 -37.27
C PHE A 144 -3.94 16.67 -38.13
N SER A 145 -2.78 16.74 -37.50
CA SER A 145 -1.56 16.85 -38.28
C SER A 145 -1.33 15.53 -39.01
N ARG A 146 -0.63 15.56 -40.14
CA ARG A 146 -0.24 14.34 -40.86
C ARG A 146 0.49 13.32 -39.97
N GLN A 147 1.15 13.78 -38.89
CA GLN A 147 1.78 12.89 -37.90
C GLN A 147 0.74 12.15 -37.05
N ASP A 148 -0.34 12.83 -36.65
CA ASP A 148 -1.39 12.26 -35.81
C ASP A 148 -2.21 11.24 -36.59
N GLU A 149 -2.48 11.51 -37.88
CA GLU A 149 -3.19 10.57 -38.75
C GLU A 149 -2.34 9.32 -39.01
N VAL A 150 -1.04 9.45 -39.29
CA VAL A 150 -0.14 8.29 -39.43
C VAL A 150 -0.07 7.48 -38.14
N LEU A 151 0.01 8.13 -36.97
CA LEU A 151 -0.06 7.44 -35.67
C LEU A 151 -1.37 6.67 -35.51
N TYR A 152 -2.50 7.29 -35.88
CA TYR A 152 -3.82 6.70 -35.76
C TYR A 152 -3.96 5.45 -36.63
N LEU A 153 -3.62 5.54 -37.91
CA LEU A 153 -3.71 4.42 -38.85
C LEU A 153 -2.87 3.22 -38.39
N VAL A 154 -1.66 3.47 -37.89
CA VAL A 154 -0.78 2.39 -37.40
C VAL A 154 -1.29 1.78 -36.09
N LEU A 155 -1.73 2.61 -35.12
CA LEU A 155 -2.04 2.14 -33.75
C LEU A 155 -3.49 1.65 -33.56
N PHE A 156 -4.41 2.05 -34.45
CA PHE A 156 -5.84 1.78 -34.30
C PHE A 156 -6.44 1.03 -35.48
N GLU A 157 -6.00 1.32 -36.70
CA GLU A 157 -6.50 0.64 -37.90
C GLU A 157 -5.61 -0.54 -38.33
N ASN A 158 -4.46 -0.71 -37.67
CA ASN A 158 -3.46 -1.75 -37.94
C ASN A 158 -2.91 -1.71 -39.37
N ASN A 159 -2.94 -0.55 -40.03
CA ASN A 159 -2.41 -0.42 -41.38
C ASN A 159 -0.89 -0.60 -41.38
N THR A 160 -0.40 -1.26 -42.44
CA THR A 160 1.04 -1.38 -42.66
C THR A 160 1.64 -0.04 -43.12
N PHE A 161 2.95 0.13 -42.97
CA PHE A 161 3.60 1.35 -43.46
C PHE A 161 3.49 1.50 -44.97
N ASP A 162 3.39 0.41 -45.72
CA ASP A 162 3.26 0.42 -47.17
C ASP A 162 1.87 0.91 -47.58
N GLU A 163 0.79 0.43 -46.96
CA GLU A 163 -0.59 0.91 -47.18
C GLU A 163 -0.72 2.41 -46.88
N ILE A 164 -0.10 2.86 -45.78
CA ILE A 164 -0.09 4.28 -45.42
C ILE A 164 0.75 5.08 -46.41
N SER A 165 1.83 4.50 -46.92
CA SER A 165 2.70 5.15 -47.90
C SER A 165 1.95 5.46 -49.20
N GLU A 166 1.10 4.54 -49.67
CA GLU A 166 0.23 4.74 -50.82
C GLU A 166 -0.80 5.85 -50.55
N LYS A 167 -1.46 5.81 -49.38
CA LYS A 167 -2.48 6.81 -49.00
C LYS A 167 -1.94 8.25 -49.02
N PHE A 168 -0.70 8.43 -48.57
CA PHE A 168 -0.11 9.76 -48.40
C PHE A 168 0.90 10.16 -49.48
N ASP A 169 1.11 9.34 -50.50
CA ASP A 169 2.16 9.54 -51.51
C ASP A 169 3.54 9.78 -50.86
N LEU A 170 3.98 8.82 -50.06
CA LEU A 170 5.27 8.82 -49.36
C LEU A 170 6.00 7.51 -49.59
N THR A 171 7.28 7.48 -49.24
CA THR A 171 7.98 6.20 -49.07
C THR A 171 7.63 5.59 -47.71
N SER A 172 7.58 4.26 -47.64
CA SER A 172 7.36 3.49 -46.39
C SER A 172 8.35 3.90 -45.28
N GLU A 173 9.62 4.14 -45.63
CA GLU A 173 10.62 4.65 -44.68
C GLU A 173 10.29 6.05 -44.15
N ARG A 174 9.71 6.92 -44.99
CA ARG A 174 9.26 8.24 -44.54
C ARG A 174 8.07 8.13 -43.59
N VAL A 175 7.13 7.23 -43.85
CA VAL A 175 6.01 6.92 -42.94
C VAL A 175 6.55 6.42 -41.59
N ARG A 176 7.51 5.49 -41.60
CA ARG A 176 8.18 4.99 -40.38
C ARG A 176 8.81 6.12 -39.56
N GLN A 177 9.49 7.06 -40.20
CA GLN A 177 10.09 8.23 -39.52
C GLN A 177 9.04 9.15 -38.90
N ILE A 178 7.94 9.43 -39.62
CA ILE A 178 6.81 10.22 -39.14
C ILE A 178 6.21 9.56 -37.90
N PHE A 179 5.93 8.26 -37.98
CA PHE A 179 5.42 7.45 -36.87
C PHE A 179 6.35 7.50 -35.65
N GLN A 180 7.65 7.27 -35.82
CA GLN A 180 8.62 7.31 -34.72
C GLN A 180 8.74 8.70 -34.08
N LYS A 181 8.61 9.78 -34.86
CA LYS A 181 8.59 11.15 -34.34
C LYS A 181 7.34 11.40 -33.52
N GLY A 182 6.18 11.02 -34.05
CA GLY A 182 4.90 11.12 -33.34
C GLY A 182 4.91 10.32 -32.04
N LEU A 183 5.33 9.05 -32.09
CA LEU A 183 5.39 8.18 -30.92
C LEU A 183 6.28 8.76 -29.81
N ARG A 184 7.45 9.31 -30.18
CA ARG A 184 8.34 10.00 -29.21
C ARG A 184 7.66 11.20 -28.55
N TYR A 185 6.93 12.00 -29.33
CA TYR A 185 6.19 13.14 -28.80
C TYR A 185 5.11 12.71 -27.79
N VAL A 186 4.34 11.67 -28.12
CA VAL A 186 3.30 11.15 -27.21
C VAL A 186 3.93 10.58 -25.94
N ILE A 187 4.99 9.76 -26.04
CA ILE A 187 5.72 9.23 -24.88
C ILE A 187 6.22 10.38 -23.98
N TYR A 188 6.76 11.44 -24.57
CA TYR A 188 7.22 12.60 -23.81
C TYR A 188 6.08 13.31 -23.06
N LYS A 189 4.93 13.50 -23.72
CA LYS A 189 3.75 14.10 -23.10
C LYS A 189 3.20 13.23 -21.97
N MET A 190 3.16 11.92 -22.15
CA MET A 190 2.75 10.98 -21.11
C MET A 190 3.68 11.02 -19.91
N ARG A 191 4.99 11.00 -20.11
CA ARG A 191 5.94 11.10 -19.01
C ARG A 191 5.73 12.39 -18.19
N ARG A 192 5.48 13.51 -18.88
CA ARG A 192 5.12 14.76 -18.20
C ARG A 192 3.79 14.69 -17.46
N PHE A 193 2.80 13.98 -18.02
CA PHE A 193 1.53 13.75 -17.34
C PHE A 193 1.72 12.89 -16.08
N ASP A 194 2.48 11.80 -16.16
CA ASP A 194 2.80 10.92 -15.03
C ASP A 194 3.55 11.70 -13.93
N GLU A 195 4.52 12.53 -14.29
CA GLU A 195 5.24 13.41 -13.35
C GLU A 195 4.28 14.37 -12.64
N ARG A 196 3.29 14.95 -13.35
CA ARG A 196 2.25 15.79 -12.73
C ARG A 196 1.30 14.98 -11.85
N MET A 197 0.91 13.78 -12.26
CA MET A 197 0.03 12.91 -11.49
C MET A 197 0.71 12.44 -10.20
N LEU A 198 2.01 12.17 -10.23
CA LEU A 198 2.80 11.86 -9.05
C LEU A 198 2.81 13.03 -8.06
N GLN A 199 3.08 14.24 -8.54
CA GLN A 199 3.01 15.47 -7.73
C GLN A 199 1.62 15.67 -7.13
N TYR A 200 0.55 15.42 -7.91
CA TYR A 200 -0.82 15.51 -7.43
C TYR A 200 -1.10 14.48 -6.33
N LYS A 201 -0.64 13.23 -6.49
CA LYS A 201 -0.78 12.19 -5.47
C LYS A 201 -0.07 12.56 -4.18
N GLU A 202 1.15 13.09 -4.27
CA GLU A 202 1.89 13.60 -3.11
C GLU A 202 1.15 14.76 -2.42
N TYR A 203 0.53 15.65 -3.20
CA TYR A 203 -0.31 16.72 -2.69
C TYR A 203 -1.54 16.17 -1.94
N CYS A 204 -2.26 15.22 -2.52
CA CYS A 204 -3.40 14.58 -1.87
C CYS A 204 -3.02 13.89 -0.55
N GLU A 205 -1.88 13.21 -0.50
CA GLU A 205 -1.37 12.61 0.75
C GLU A 205 -1.06 13.67 1.82
N LYS A 206 -0.46 14.81 1.44
CA LYS A 206 -0.24 15.93 2.35
C LYS A 206 -1.55 16.47 2.92
N VAL A 207 -2.55 16.68 2.06
CA VAL A 207 -3.89 17.14 2.49
C VAL A 207 -4.55 16.14 3.43
N ARG A 208 -4.45 14.83 3.14
CA ARG A 208 -4.96 13.77 4.00
C ARG A 208 -4.32 13.80 5.39
N LEU A 209 -2.98 13.92 5.46
CA LEU A 209 -2.25 14.02 6.72
C LEU A 209 -2.62 15.27 7.52
N GLN A 210 -2.79 16.41 6.85
CA GLN A 210 -3.26 17.65 7.48
C GLN A 210 -4.66 17.47 8.07
N GLY A 211 -5.59 16.83 7.34
CA GLY A 211 -6.92 16.50 7.86
C GLY A 211 -6.87 15.62 9.12
N GLN A 212 -5.97 14.64 9.17
CA GLN A 212 -5.77 13.82 10.38
C GLN A 212 -5.26 14.62 11.57
N ILE A 213 -4.38 15.61 11.34
CA ILE A 213 -3.87 16.51 12.40
C ILE A 213 -5.00 17.40 12.92
N ILE A 214 -5.80 18.00 12.03
CA ILE A 214 -6.94 18.84 12.39
C ILE A 214 -7.90 18.06 13.28
N ASN A 215 -8.31 16.86 12.87
CA ASN A 215 -9.21 16.01 13.66
C ASN A 215 -8.65 15.70 15.07
N LYS A 216 -7.34 15.48 15.20
CA LYS A 216 -6.70 15.26 16.52
C LYS A 216 -6.71 16.51 17.39
N LEU A 217 -6.52 17.69 16.79
CA LEU A 217 -6.56 18.96 17.52
C LEU A 217 -7.99 19.28 17.98
N GLU A 218 -9.00 19.04 17.14
CA GLU A 218 -10.41 19.18 17.50
C GLU A 218 -10.80 18.29 18.68
N GLN A 219 -10.35 17.03 18.67
CA GLN A 219 -10.57 16.11 19.81
C GLN A 219 -9.92 16.60 21.09
N LYS A 220 -8.70 17.14 21.02
CA LYS A 220 -8.03 17.72 22.20
C LYS A 220 -8.77 18.95 22.70
N LEU A 221 -9.21 19.83 21.80
CA LEU A 221 -9.99 21.02 22.16
C LEU A 221 -11.26 20.63 22.94
N LEU A 222 -11.99 19.62 22.46
CA LEU A 222 -13.18 19.08 23.14
C LEU A 222 -12.86 18.52 24.54
N GLN A 223 -11.70 17.88 24.71
CA GLN A 223 -11.24 17.40 26.01
C GLN A 223 -10.88 18.54 26.96
N TYR A 224 -10.30 19.63 26.46
CA TYR A 224 -10.00 20.81 27.28
C TYR A 224 -11.28 21.53 27.72
N GLN A 225 -12.23 21.71 26.81
CA GLN A 225 -13.53 22.32 27.12
C GLN A 225 -14.29 21.54 28.18
N SER A 226 -14.34 20.20 28.07
CA SER A 226 -14.99 19.36 29.09
C SER A 226 -14.27 19.37 30.45
N LYS A 227 -12.95 19.56 30.48
CA LYS A 227 -12.17 19.77 31.72
C LYS A 227 -12.46 21.13 32.37
N GLU A 228 -12.49 22.21 31.60
CA GLU A 228 -12.84 23.53 32.14
C GLU A 228 -14.27 23.57 32.70
N GLU A 229 -15.23 22.92 32.05
CA GLU A 229 -16.61 22.80 32.55
C GLU A 229 -16.68 22.01 33.86
N THR A 230 -15.92 20.90 33.96
CA THR A 230 -15.85 20.11 35.20
C THR A 230 -15.16 20.86 36.33
N ASP A 231 -14.11 21.64 36.06
CA ASP A 231 -13.42 22.43 37.08
C ASP A 231 -14.25 23.65 37.55
N LYS A 232 -15.02 24.29 36.65
CA LYS A 232 -15.99 25.34 37.01
C LYS A 232 -17.16 24.80 37.86
N SER A 233 -17.64 23.60 37.58
CA SER A 233 -18.73 22.96 38.36
C SER A 233 -18.31 22.57 39.79
N LYS A 234 -17.01 22.34 40.04
CA LYS A 234 -16.48 22.01 41.39
C LYS A 234 -16.27 23.23 42.28
N GLN A 235 -16.10 24.43 41.71
CA GLN A 235 -15.82 25.65 42.50
C GLN A 235 -17.02 26.20 43.29
N GLY A 236 -18.22 25.63 43.16
CA GLY A 236 -19.43 26.09 43.87
C GLY A 236 -20.12 25.09 44.81
N LEU A 237 -19.71 23.82 44.83
CA LEU A 237 -20.34 22.75 45.62
C LEU A 237 -19.35 22.22 46.64
N GLY A 238 -19.66 22.31 47.93
CA GLY A 238 -18.82 21.73 48.99
C GLY A 238 -18.62 20.22 48.78
N ASP A 239 -17.44 19.71 49.15
CA ASP A 239 -17.04 18.31 48.93
C ASP A 239 -18.08 17.28 49.40
N ASP A 240 -18.88 17.62 50.41
CA ASP A 240 -19.94 16.76 50.93
C ASP A 240 -21.15 16.66 49.99
N LYS A 241 -21.56 17.74 49.31
CA LYS A 241 -22.62 17.67 48.28
C LYS A 241 -22.16 16.84 47.07
N ILE A 242 -20.88 16.93 46.69
CA ILE A 242 -20.31 16.14 45.58
C ILE A 242 -20.35 14.63 45.89
N LYS A 243 -20.02 14.24 47.13
CA LYS A 243 -20.11 12.84 47.57
C LYS A 243 -21.54 12.33 47.53
N VAL A 244 -22.51 13.13 47.97
CA VAL A 244 -23.92 12.75 47.98
C VAL A 244 -24.48 12.60 46.56
N LEU A 245 -24.13 13.51 45.64
CA LEU A 245 -24.53 13.43 44.22
C LEU A 245 -23.93 12.24 43.46
N SER A 246 -22.83 11.70 43.97
CA SER A 246 -22.14 10.54 43.41
C SER A 246 -22.73 9.19 43.86
N LYS A 247 -23.63 9.18 44.85
CA LYS A 247 -24.28 7.94 45.34
C LYS A 247 -25.06 7.26 44.22
N SER A 248 -24.86 5.95 44.07
CA SER A 248 -25.54 5.16 43.05
C SER A 248 -26.99 4.89 43.42
N LEU A 249 -27.86 4.66 42.43
CA LEU A 249 -29.28 4.34 42.64
C LEU A 249 -29.50 3.06 43.46
N LEU A 250 -28.51 2.19 43.53
CA LEU A 250 -28.54 0.98 44.38
C LEU A 250 -28.31 1.30 45.87
N GLU A 251 -27.60 2.39 46.16
CA GLU A 251 -27.33 2.87 47.52
C GLU A 251 -28.46 3.78 48.04
N LEU A 252 -29.30 4.29 47.13
CA LEU A 252 -30.49 5.05 47.46
C LEU A 252 -31.57 4.03 47.79
N ASP A 253 -31.93 3.91 49.07
CA ASP A 253 -32.96 3.00 49.60
C ASP A 253 -34.37 3.41 49.11
N VAL A 254 -34.61 3.22 47.82
CA VAL A 254 -35.86 3.54 47.12
C VAL A 254 -36.62 2.28 46.76
N SER A 255 -37.92 2.41 46.60
CA SER A 255 -38.80 1.35 46.15
C SER A 255 -38.36 0.82 44.79
N VAL A 256 -38.55 -0.49 44.60
CA VAL A 256 -38.31 -1.17 43.32
C VAL A 256 -39.07 -0.49 42.17
N ARG A 257 -40.25 0.07 42.46
CA ARG A 257 -41.05 0.80 41.48
C ARG A 257 -40.37 2.11 41.06
N LEU A 258 -39.93 2.94 42.01
CA LEU A 258 -39.23 4.19 41.71
C LEU A 258 -37.90 3.92 40.98
N SER A 259 -37.13 2.93 41.44
CA SER A 259 -35.87 2.51 40.79
C SER A 259 -36.07 2.13 39.31
N ASN A 260 -37.08 1.32 39.01
CA ASN A 260 -37.40 0.94 37.63
C ASN A 260 -37.86 2.13 36.78
N CYS A 261 -38.62 3.06 37.37
CA CYS A 261 -39.04 4.28 36.68
C CYS A 261 -37.85 5.16 36.33
N ILE A 262 -36.98 5.46 37.30
CA ILE A 262 -35.74 6.24 37.12
C ILE A 262 -34.85 5.59 36.05
N ARG A 263 -34.67 4.27 36.10
CA ARG A 263 -33.86 3.55 35.09
C ARG A 263 -34.38 3.78 33.67
N ALA A 264 -35.70 3.70 33.47
CA ALA A 264 -36.29 3.93 32.16
C ALA A 264 -36.06 5.37 31.66
N VAL A 265 -36.14 6.36 32.56
CA VAL A 265 -35.83 7.76 32.26
C VAL A 265 -34.39 7.92 31.82
N ILE A 266 -33.47 7.52 32.69
CA ILE A 266 -32.04 7.77 32.51
C ILE A 266 -31.50 6.98 31.32
N LEU A 267 -32.01 5.78 31.06
CA LEU A 267 -31.69 5.03 29.85
C LEU A 267 -32.12 5.79 28.57
N ARG A 268 -33.32 6.37 28.58
CA ARG A 268 -33.86 7.07 27.40
C ARG A 268 -33.06 8.32 27.04
N TYR A 269 -32.63 9.09 28.03
CA TYR A 269 -31.99 10.39 27.79
C TYR A 269 -30.46 10.34 27.85
N TYR A 270 -29.88 9.52 28.72
CA TYR A 270 -28.42 9.41 28.90
C TYR A 270 -27.84 8.11 28.35
N GLY A 271 -28.66 7.14 27.93
CA GLY A 271 -28.17 5.86 27.40
C GLY A 271 -27.56 4.93 28.45
N ILE A 272 -27.69 5.22 29.74
CA ILE A 272 -27.07 4.45 30.83
C ILE A 272 -27.94 3.23 31.16
N ARG A 273 -27.38 2.03 30.98
CA ARG A 273 -28.11 0.75 31.15
C ARG A 273 -28.01 0.14 32.54
N SER A 274 -26.91 0.41 33.26
CA SER A 274 -26.61 -0.20 34.56
C SER A 274 -27.10 0.67 35.70
N LEU A 275 -27.84 0.09 36.65
CA LEU A 275 -28.34 0.79 37.85
C LEU A 275 -27.21 1.36 38.70
N GLY A 276 -26.09 0.64 38.81
CA GLY A 276 -24.91 1.11 39.56
C GLY A 276 -24.21 2.32 38.95
N ASN A 277 -24.52 2.65 37.69
CA ASN A 277 -23.97 3.82 37.00
C ASN A 277 -24.95 5.01 36.97
N ILE A 278 -26.16 4.85 37.51
CA ILE A 278 -27.12 5.93 37.68
C ILE A 278 -26.87 6.53 39.05
N SER A 279 -26.45 7.79 39.11
CA SER A 279 -26.20 8.49 40.38
C SER A 279 -27.31 9.48 40.73
N LEU A 280 -27.36 9.90 42.00
CA LEU A 280 -28.29 10.93 42.47
C LEU A 280 -28.19 12.23 41.67
N GLY A 281 -26.99 12.62 41.21
CA GLY A 281 -26.81 13.76 40.32
C GLY A 281 -27.48 13.62 38.96
N HIS A 282 -27.49 12.41 38.38
CA HIS A 282 -28.24 12.16 37.14
C HIS A 282 -29.76 12.32 37.36
N ILE A 283 -30.25 11.93 38.53
CA ILE A 283 -31.65 12.04 38.92
C ILE A 283 -32.03 13.51 39.13
N ALA A 284 -31.23 14.24 39.93
CA ALA A 284 -31.46 15.65 40.21
C ALA A 284 -31.33 16.55 38.97
N SER A 285 -30.56 16.15 37.96
CA SER A 285 -30.40 16.93 36.71
C SER A 285 -31.69 17.05 35.89
N PHE A 286 -32.67 16.17 36.11
CA PHE A 286 -33.96 16.24 35.43
C PHE A 286 -34.90 17.21 36.13
N PRO A 287 -35.60 18.09 35.40
CA PRO A 287 -36.61 18.93 36.01
C PRO A 287 -37.84 18.09 36.40
N ARG A 288 -38.45 18.44 37.54
CA ARG A 288 -39.58 17.69 38.14
C ARG A 288 -40.73 17.38 37.16
N HIS A 289 -41.04 18.31 36.25
CA HIS A 289 -42.14 18.16 35.31
C HIS A 289 -41.87 17.12 34.21
N GLU A 290 -40.60 16.85 33.86
CA GLU A 290 -40.24 15.79 32.90
C GLU A 290 -40.60 14.42 33.47
N TYR A 291 -40.36 14.18 34.77
CA TYR A 291 -40.73 12.93 35.42
C TYR A 291 -42.25 12.67 35.37
N LEU A 292 -43.05 13.71 35.60
CA LEU A 292 -44.52 13.62 35.53
C LEU A 292 -45.05 13.29 34.12
N GLY A 293 -44.30 13.63 33.06
CA GLY A 293 -44.66 13.32 31.69
C GLY A 293 -44.51 11.83 31.31
N MET A 294 -43.99 11.00 32.22
CA MET A 294 -43.63 9.62 31.91
C MET A 294 -44.71 8.64 32.32
N ARG A 295 -45.04 7.73 31.39
CA ARG A 295 -46.17 6.79 31.47
C ARG A 295 -46.24 5.98 32.78
N ASN A 296 -45.11 5.71 33.43
CA ASN A 296 -45.03 4.85 34.62
C ASN A 296 -44.71 5.62 35.92
N PHE A 297 -44.52 6.93 35.86
CA PHE A 297 -44.14 7.77 37.00
C PHE A 297 -45.40 8.36 37.65
N GLY A 298 -45.93 7.66 38.67
CA GLY A 298 -47.14 8.08 39.38
C GLY A 298 -46.86 9.05 40.53
N SER A 299 -47.91 9.64 41.11
CA SER A 299 -47.81 10.56 42.26
C SER A 299 -47.04 9.97 43.44
N LYS A 300 -47.23 8.68 43.76
CA LYS A 300 -46.47 8.00 44.82
C LYS A 300 -44.97 7.96 44.57
N SER A 301 -44.55 7.66 43.33
CA SER A 301 -43.13 7.64 42.96
C SER A 301 -42.54 9.04 42.88
N MET A 302 -43.35 10.05 42.55
CA MET A 302 -42.93 11.46 42.63
C MET A 302 -42.70 11.92 44.06
N ASN A 303 -43.63 11.63 44.97
CA ASN A 303 -43.47 12.02 46.38
C ASN A 303 -42.25 11.34 47.00
N GLU A 304 -42.06 10.05 46.71
CA GLU A 304 -40.88 9.31 47.14
C GLU A 304 -39.56 9.92 46.59
N LEU A 305 -39.57 10.41 45.35
CA LEU A 305 -38.43 11.11 44.77
C LEU A 305 -38.22 12.49 45.41
N ASP A 306 -39.29 13.24 45.66
CA ASP A 306 -39.25 14.55 46.35
C ASP A 306 -38.65 14.38 47.76
N GLU A 307 -39.11 13.39 48.53
CA GLU A 307 -38.60 13.04 49.87
C GLU A 307 -37.11 12.63 49.82
N LEU A 308 -36.71 11.87 48.80
CA LEU A 308 -35.32 11.45 48.61
C LEU A 308 -34.39 12.64 48.35
N LEU A 309 -34.82 13.58 47.50
CA LEU A 309 -34.05 14.77 47.17
C LEU A 309 -33.97 15.74 48.36
N GLU A 310 -35.08 15.93 49.08
CA GLU A 310 -35.15 16.72 50.30
C GLU A 310 -34.25 16.15 51.41
N LYS A 311 -34.24 14.82 51.59
CA LYS A 311 -33.35 14.12 52.55
C LYS A 311 -31.86 14.46 52.36
N TYR A 312 -31.46 14.84 51.14
CA TYR A 312 -30.09 15.15 50.79
C TYR A 312 -29.84 16.64 50.52
N ASP A 313 -30.82 17.52 50.78
CA ASP A 313 -30.74 18.96 50.51
C ASP A 313 -30.31 19.28 49.06
N ILE A 314 -30.98 18.61 48.12
CA ILE A 314 -30.80 18.77 46.67
C ILE A 314 -32.13 19.15 46.05
N ALA A 315 -32.18 20.21 45.25
CA ALA A 315 -33.35 20.51 44.44
C ALA A 315 -33.20 19.97 43.01
N TYR A 316 -34.33 19.89 42.31
CA TYR A 316 -34.33 19.58 40.88
C TYR A 316 -33.57 20.64 40.10
N SER A 317 -32.81 20.21 39.10
CA SER A 317 -31.99 21.07 38.23
C SER A 317 -30.86 21.84 38.93
N ASP A 318 -30.55 21.53 40.20
CA ASP A 318 -29.42 22.11 40.93
C ASP A 318 -28.04 21.65 40.39
N VAL A 319 -28.03 20.61 39.55
CA VAL A 319 -26.81 19.94 39.12
C VAL A 319 -26.78 19.91 37.60
N MET A 320 -25.69 20.44 37.01
CA MET A 320 -25.44 20.26 35.59
C MET A 320 -25.40 18.77 35.25
N PRO A 321 -25.96 18.36 34.10
CA PRO A 321 -25.98 16.96 33.69
C PRO A 321 -24.56 16.40 33.72
N ILE A 322 -24.31 15.43 34.59
CA ILE A 322 -23.03 14.72 34.64
C ILE A 322 -22.90 14.01 33.29
N GLN A 323 -22.02 14.53 32.43
CA GLN A 323 -21.72 13.91 31.14
C GLN A 323 -21.29 12.46 31.41
N PRO A 324 -21.85 11.47 30.69
CA PRO A 324 -21.47 10.08 30.89
C PRO A 324 -19.97 9.94 30.67
N ARG A 325 -19.26 9.32 31.63
CA ARG A 325 -17.87 8.88 31.40
C ARG A 325 -17.91 7.85 30.26
N LYS A 326 -17.32 8.22 29.13
CA LYS A 326 -17.12 7.34 27.97
C LYS A 326 -16.26 6.14 28.31
#